data_AF-A0A0C9WBP5-F1
#
_entry.id   AF-A0A0C9WBP5-F1
#
_cell.length_a   1.000
_cell.length_b   1.000
_cell.length_c   1.000
_cell.angle_alpha   90.00
_cell.angle_beta   90.00
_cell.angle_gamma   90.00
#
_symmetry.space_group_name_H-M   'P 1'
#
loop_
_entity.id
_entity.type
_entity.pdbx_description
1 polymer ?
#
loop_
_entity_poly.entity_id
_entity_poly.type
_entity_poly.pdbx_seq_one_letter_code
_entity_poly.pdbx_strand_id
1 'polypeptide(L)'
;MSSSAQSTGPSYYVHSSGAFFAHDARLLYHQPPTVFTTPNTYNIPRLFHWEDEDIQARANGRFGYVDLHQWPQMYEKSYPWSVAIPRKHAWTAGQPMSWTWYTPAHEDFVPLPNSNLTVGFLATPKLEGLKTMRDFLLARFRQYQLSITRLSRDTNLATGTVRSMQVAYDRLRRFPLAWRDTVAMVAKYQQNILEACAVMDYHENIKPRMRIPTHPYPDTNLGWMGAFTQHEQIADRLFAAGVPVWLICPDSVVLPDRITVRAIVDHMVQPTDIVTAQFQDPRQAFATPFPVHYRGPGGLNHHIQAVEEEQRQSEAGPSWQGRNPNRSTSAQITMGGRAPRAQTPSQGSQSRDKWADLDHPKAPPRIETSTLALQKANRNREPSQIPLMPSGYRFPEPAVFTNVSSADSLKCHLANWLALQPFWVGRITQNPNHNIGPKIWRAFLNSSPDDTTPPEADTRAAKLKKAARDMFGTPLGTICQAPHGLATTA
;
A
#
# COMPACT_ATOMS: atom_id res chain seq x y z
N MET A 1 1.70 -29.19 51.23
CA MET A 1 1.79 -27.76 51.61
C MET A 1 2.15 -26.98 50.35
N SER A 2 1.13 -26.58 49.58
CA SER A 2 1.32 -25.75 48.39
C SER A 2 1.08 -24.31 48.80
N SER A 3 2.16 -23.54 48.88
CA SER A 3 2.12 -22.10 49.11
C SER A 3 1.42 -21.45 47.92
N SER A 4 0.22 -20.93 48.17
CA SER A 4 -0.43 -19.96 47.30
C SER A 4 0.39 -18.67 47.35
N ALA A 5 1.05 -18.34 46.25
CA ALA A 5 1.60 -17.00 46.05
C ALA A 5 0.41 -16.02 46.07
N GLN A 6 0.21 -15.34 47.20
CA GLN A 6 -0.68 -14.20 47.29
C GLN A 6 -0.16 -13.15 46.29
N SER A 7 -0.99 -12.78 45.33
CA SER A 7 -0.75 -11.67 44.42
C SER A 7 -0.64 -10.39 45.25
N THR A 8 0.59 -9.90 45.48
CA THR A 8 0.88 -8.64 46.16
C THR A 8 0.67 -7.43 45.24
N GLY A 9 -0.45 -7.41 44.52
CA GLY A 9 -0.86 -6.27 43.70
C GLY A 9 -1.73 -5.28 44.48
N PRO A 10 -1.80 -4.00 44.07
CA PRO A 10 -2.74 -3.04 44.63
C PRO A 10 -4.18 -3.57 44.58
N SER A 11 -4.90 -3.43 45.70
CA SER A 11 -6.33 -3.76 45.81
C SER A 11 -7.16 -2.53 45.45
N TYR A 12 -7.93 -2.60 44.37
CA TYR A 12 -8.79 -1.50 43.91
C TYR A 12 -10.21 -1.63 44.47
N TYR A 13 -10.79 -0.52 44.92
CA TYR A 13 -12.17 -0.49 45.43
C TYR A 13 -13.14 0.01 44.37
N VAL A 14 -14.29 -0.65 44.27
CA VAL A 14 -15.36 -0.26 43.33
C VAL A 14 -16.31 0.73 43.99
N HIS A 15 -16.46 1.91 43.38
CA HIS A 15 -17.32 2.99 43.85
C HIS A 15 -18.54 3.16 42.94
N SER A 16 -19.73 3.31 43.53
CA SER A 16 -21.02 3.33 42.81
C SER A 16 -21.61 4.71 42.53
N SER A 17 -21.02 5.80 43.04
CA SER A 17 -21.57 7.16 42.90
C SER A 17 -20.50 8.26 42.80
N GLY A 18 -20.76 9.28 41.97
CA GLY A 18 -19.88 10.44 41.77
C GLY A 18 -19.92 11.01 40.36
N ALA A 19 -19.54 12.28 40.21
CA ALA A 19 -19.19 12.86 38.91
C ALA A 19 -17.95 12.14 38.36
N PHE A 20 -17.93 11.85 37.06
CA PHE A 20 -16.91 11.01 36.43
C PHE A 20 -15.93 11.88 35.64
N PHE A 21 -14.64 11.77 35.96
CA PHE A 21 -13.57 12.55 35.34
C PHE A 21 -12.71 11.67 34.43
N ALA A 22 -11.82 12.31 33.66
CA ALA A 22 -10.94 11.64 32.71
C ALA A 22 -9.94 10.65 33.35
N HIS A 23 -9.61 10.84 34.63
CA HIS A 23 -8.72 9.95 35.38
C HIS A 23 -9.46 8.84 36.14
N ASP A 24 -10.78 8.91 36.21
CA ASP A 24 -11.57 7.83 36.79
C ASP A 24 -11.60 6.63 35.85
N ALA A 25 -11.82 5.44 36.41
CA ALA A 25 -11.78 4.20 35.67
C ALA A 25 -13.18 3.61 35.58
N ARG A 26 -13.85 3.83 34.46
CA ARG A 26 -15.13 3.13 34.20
C ARG A 26 -14.84 1.64 34.12
N LEU A 27 -13.78 1.31 33.40
CA LEU A 27 -13.15 0.01 33.42
C LEU A 27 -11.68 0.17 33.80
N LEU A 28 -11.18 -0.76 34.59
CA LEU A 28 -9.77 -0.91 34.93
C LEU A 28 -9.32 -2.33 34.57
N TYR A 29 -8.20 -2.44 33.87
CA TYR A 29 -7.50 -3.70 33.64
C TYR A 29 -6.09 -3.61 34.22
N HIS A 30 -5.74 -4.55 35.08
CA HIS A 30 -4.44 -4.58 35.74
C HIS A 30 -3.57 -5.68 35.13
N GLN A 31 -2.50 -5.27 34.43
CA GLN A 31 -1.47 -6.15 33.89
C GLN A 31 -0.13 -5.72 34.47
N PRO A 32 0.27 -6.26 35.64
CA PRO A 32 1.47 -5.83 36.35
C PRO A 32 2.69 -5.70 35.43
N PRO A 33 3.47 -4.60 35.50
CA PRO A 33 3.36 -3.47 36.44
C PRO A 33 2.48 -2.30 35.92
N THR A 34 1.60 -2.56 34.97
CA THR A 34 0.85 -1.54 34.23
C THR A 34 -0.66 -1.66 34.48
N VAL A 35 -1.32 -0.51 34.57
CA VAL A 35 -2.76 -0.38 34.69
C VAL A 35 -3.29 0.34 33.46
N PHE A 36 -4.37 -0.18 32.89
CA PHE A 36 -5.09 0.42 31.80
C PHE A 36 -6.44 0.87 32.35
N THR A 37 -6.75 2.15 32.23
CA THR A 37 -8.05 2.71 32.64
C THR A 37 -8.73 3.37 31.45
N THR A 38 -10.05 3.41 31.49
CA THR A 38 -10.84 4.19 30.54
C THR A 38 -11.95 4.90 31.29
N PRO A 39 -12.11 6.21 31.14
CA PRO A 39 -13.20 6.93 31.77
C PRO A 39 -14.53 6.79 30.99
N ASN A 40 -14.48 6.46 29.70
CA ASN A 40 -15.59 6.78 28.80
C ASN A 40 -15.95 5.70 27.78
N THR A 41 -15.34 4.52 27.87
CA THR A 41 -15.66 3.36 27.02
C THR A 41 -16.19 2.17 27.80
N TYR A 42 -16.74 1.20 27.06
CA TYR A 42 -17.34 -0.03 27.61
C TYR A 42 -16.44 -1.26 27.43
N ASN A 43 -15.22 -1.07 26.94
CA ASN A 43 -14.20 -2.10 26.83
C ASN A 43 -12.79 -1.49 26.86
N ILE A 44 -11.79 -2.33 27.16
CA ILE A 44 -10.36 -2.03 27.02
C ILE A 44 -9.82 -2.93 25.91
N PRO A 45 -9.50 -2.40 24.72
CA PRO A 45 -8.91 -3.18 23.64
C PRO A 45 -7.48 -3.60 24.01
N ARG A 46 -7.00 -4.71 23.44
CA ARG A 46 -5.58 -5.07 23.58
C ARG A 46 -4.72 -4.07 22.81
N LEU A 47 -3.66 -3.56 23.43
CA LEU A 47 -2.68 -2.73 22.76
C LEU A 47 -1.54 -3.59 22.19
N PHE A 48 -1.30 -3.51 20.89
CA PHE A 48 -0.24 -4.23 20.16
C PHE A 48 0.94 -3.31 19.85
N HIS A 49 1.49 -2.65 20.88
CA HIS A 49 2.52 -1.63 20.69
C HIS A 49 3.96 -2.16 20.88
N TRP A 50 4.15 -3.18 21.71
CA TRP A 50 5.47 -3.66 22.14
C TRP A 50 5.91 -4.95 21.45
N GLU A 51 5.10 -5.47 20.53
CA GLU A 51 5.40 -6.69 19.80
C GLU A 51 6.25 -6.35 18.57
N ASP A 52 7.27 -7.16 18.28
CA ASP A 52 8.07 -7.04 17.06
C ASP A 52 7.25 -7.60 15.88
N GLU A 53 6.42 -6.74 15.30
CA GLU A 53 5.57 -7.08 14.15
C GLU A 53 6.16 -6.57 12.85
N ASP A 54 6.22 -7.44 11.84
CA ASP A 54 6.61 -7.06 10.49
C ASP A 54 5.49 -6.19 9.87
N ILE A 55 5.86 -4.95 9.48
CA ILE A 55 4.98 -4.08 8.70
C ILE A 55 4.89 -4.66 7.29
N GLN A 56 3.83 -5.42 7.07
CA GLN A 56 3.61 -6.18 5.85
C GLN A 56 2.11 -6.33 5.63
N ALA A 57 1.64 -6.07 4.41
CA ALA A 57 0.24 -6.28 4.09
C ALA A 57 -0.14 -7.78 4.24
N ARG A 58 -1.30 -8.03 4.83
CA ARG A 58 -1.90 -9.34 5.06
C ARG A 58 -2.81 -9.71 3.89
N ALA A 59 -3.53 -10.83 3.97
CA ALA A 59 -4.33 -11.35 2.86
C ALA A 59 -5.40 -10.38 2.33
N ASN A 60 -5.85 -9.41 3.13
CA ASN A 60 -6.81 -8.37 2.74
C ASN A 60 -6.13 -7.06 2.27
N GLY A 61 -4.80 -7.04 2.11
CA GLY A 61 -4.05 -5.85 1.71
C GLY A 61 -3.79 -4.84 2.84
N ARG A 62 -4.19 -5.14 4.08
CA ARG A 62 -4.01 -4.27 5.26
C ARG A 62 -2.93 -4.78 6.20
N PHE A 63 -2.53 -4.00 7.19
CA PHE A 63 -1.37 -4.31 8.06
C PHE A 63 -1.70 -5.09 9.35
N GLY A 64 -2.82 -5.81 9.40
CA GLY A 64 -3.19 -6.58 10.61
C GLY A 64 -3.36 -5.70 11.85
N TYR A 65 -2.80 -6.13 12.99
CA TYR A 65 -2.96 -5.46 14.29
C TYR A 65 -2.28 -4.10 14.40
N VAL A 66 -1.25 -3.84 13.59
CA VAL A 66 -0.53 -2.57 13.56
C VAL A 66 -1.20 -1.52 12.67
N ASP A 67 -2.30 -1.88 12.00
CA ASP A 67 -3.06 -0.95 11.17
C ASP A 67 -3.95 -0.03 12.03
N LEU A 68 -3.56 1.25 12.10
CA LEU A 68 -4.32 2.31 12.77
C LEU A 68 -5.74 2.51 12.21
N HIS A 69 -6.04 1.99 11.01
CA HIS A 69 -7.36 2.02 10.41
C HIS A 69 -8.28 0.88 10.85
N GLN A 70 -7.74 -0.11 11.57
CA GLN A 70 -8.47 -1.30 12.02
C GLN A 70 -8.56 -1.38 13.53
N TRP A 71 -7.53 -0.92 14.25
CA TRP A 71 -7.45 -1.11 15.69
C TRP A 71 -6.90 0.12 16.42
N PRO A 72 -7.36 0.42 17.66
CA PRO A 72 -6.84 1.54 18.44
C PRO A 72 -5.34 1.41 18.72
N GLN A 73 -4.64 2.54 18.61
CA GLN A 73 -3.19 2.65 18.80
C GLN A 73 -2.86 3.71 19.86
N MET A 74 -1.56 3.85 20.16
CA MET A 74 -1.05 4.97 20.94
C MET A 74 -1.33 6.30 20.25
N TYR A 75 -1.73 7.32 21.03
CA TYR A 75 -1.87 8.69 20.58
C TYR A 75 -0.52 9.24 20.15
N GLU A 76 -0.49 9.87 18.98
CA GLU A 76 0.71 10.48 18.43
C GLU A 76 0.42 11.93 18.03
N LYS A 77 1.30 12.83 18.46
CA LYS A 77 1.12 14.26 18.24
C LYS A 77 1.38 14.65 16.78
N SER A 78 2.22 13.89 16.07
CA SER A 78 2.45 14.09 14.63
C SER A 78 1.24 13.68 13.78
N TYR A 79 0.36 12.83 14.32
CA TYR A 79 -0.79 12.26 13.61
C TYR A 79 -2.07 12.25 14.47
N PRO A 80 -2.49 13.41 14.99
CA PRO A 80 -3.46 13.50 16.07
C PRO A 80 -4.89 13.16 15.65
N TRP A 81 -5.17 13.14 14.34
CA TRP A 81 -6.49 12.79 13.78
C TRP A 81 -6.75 11.29 13.72
N SER A 82 -5.73 10.43 13.91
CA SER A 82 -5.91 8.96 14.02
C SER A 82 -7.00 8.54 15.01
N VAL A 83 -7.16 9.31 16.09
CA VAL A 83 -8.20 9.06 17.10
C VAL A 83 -9.62 9.13 16.53
N ALA A 84 -9.80 9.83 15.41
CA ALA A 84 -11.09 10.09 14.77
C ALA A 84 -11.41 9.08 13.66
N ILE A 85 -10.54 8.08 13.43
CA ILE A 85 -10.78 7.11 12.37
C ILE A 85 -12.11 6.38 12.60
N PRO A 86 -13.01 6.34 11.59
CA PRO A 86 -14.29 5.66 11.74
C PRO A 86 -14.12 4.16 12.03
N ARG A 87 -14.87 3.64 13.00
CA ARG A 87 -14.92 2.21 13.31
C ARG A 87 -16.04 1.52 12.53
N LYS A 88 -15.84 0.22 12.26
CA LYS A 88 -16.75 -0.60 11.45
C LYS A 88 -18.18 -0.62 11.97
N HIS A 89 -18.36 -0.78 13.28
CA HIS A 89 -19.69 -0.85 13.91
C HIS A 89 -20.47 0.46 13.86
N ALA A 90 -19.83 1.58 13.50
CA ALA A 90 -20.52 2.86 13.31
C ALA A 90 -21.40 2.88 12.05
N TRP A 91 -21.21 1.90 11.15
CA TRP A 91 -21.86 1.89 9.84
C TRP A 91 -22.61 0.58 9.61
N THR A 92 -23.86 0.69 9.18
CA THR A 92 -24.71 -0.46 8.87
C THR A 92 -24.57 -0.88 7.41
N ALA A 93 -24.92 -2.14 7.13
CA ALA A 93 -24.93 -2.66 5.76
C ALA A 93 -25.86 -1.82 4.86
N GLY A 94 -25.35 -1.43 3.69
CA GLY A 94 -26.09 -0.61 2.72
C GLY A 94 -25.78 0.88 2.78
N GLN A 95 -25.11 1.36 3.84
CA GLN A 95 -24.59 2.73 3.87
C GLN A 95 -23.31 2.83 3.01
N PRO A 96 -23.02 3.98 2.37
CA PRO A 96 -21.84 4.12 1.51
C PRO A 96 -20.52 3.70 2.16
N MET A 97 -20.34 4.05 3.44
CA MET A 97 -19.16 3.72 4.22
C MET A 97 -19.04 2.23 4.60
N SER A 98 -20.07 1.40 4.41
CA SER A 98 -19.92 -0.05 4.65
C SER A 98 -18.90 -0.68 3.69
N TRP A 99 -18.72 -0.10 2.50
CA TRP A 99 -17.70 -0.50 1.52
C TRP A 99 -16.27 -0.29 2.01
N THR A 100 -16.07 0.44 3.10
CA THR A 100 -14.75 0.64 3.70
C THR A 100 -14.19 -0.64 4.31
N TRP A 101 -15.01 -1.66 4.56
CA TRP A 101 -14.57 -2.95 5.09
C TRP A 101 -14.83 -4.12 4.13
N TYR A 102 -15.13 -3.82 2.87
CA TYR A 102 -15.20 -4.83 1.81
C TYR A 102 -13.80 -5.39 1.51
N THR A 103 -13.65 -6.71 1.50
CA THR A 103 -12.42 -7.37 1.05
C THR A 103 -12.71 -8.07 -0.27
N PRO A 104 -11.98 -7.77 -1.36
CA PRO A 104 -12.18 -8.45 -2.64
C PRO A 104 -11.99 -9.96 -2.51
N ALA A 105 -12.91 -10.73 -3.07
CA ALA A 105 -12.73 -12.16 -3.31
C ALA A 105 -12.23 -12.39 -4.74
N HIS A 106 -11.56 -13.52 -5.01
CA HIS A 106 -11.02 -13.77 -6.35
C HIS A 106 -12.13 -13.89 -7.42
N GLU A 107 -13.36 -14.23 -7.03
CA GLU A 107 -14.55 -14.17 -7.90
C GLU A 107 -14.90 -12.75 -8.36
N ASP A 108 -14.47 -11.73 -7.62
CA ASP A 108 -14.65 -10.32 -7.99
C ASP A 108 -13.61 -9.85 -9.01
N PHE A 109 -12.62 -10.68 -9.33
CA PHE A 109 -11.57 -10.36 -10.27
C PHE A 109 -11.93 -10.88 -11.66
N VAL A 110 -12.03 -9.96 -12.62
CA VAL A 110 -12.33 -10.24 -14.02
C VAL A 110 -11.02 -10.17 -14.81
N PRO A 111 -10.41 -11.32 -15.18
CA PRO A 111 -9.15 -11.34 -15.91
C PRO A 111 -9.31 -10.67 -17.29
N LEU A 112 -8.28 -9.96 -17.73
CA LEU A 112 -8.23 -9.43 -19.08
C LEU A 112 -7.98 -10.58 -20.06
N PRO A 113 -8.84 -10.78 -21.08
CA PRO A 113 -8.61 -11.83 -22.07
C PRO A 113 -7.32 -11.56 -22.86
N ASN A 114 -6.59 -12.63 -23.20
CA ASN A 114 -5.38 -12.62 -24.02
C ASN A 114 -4.13 -11.92 -23.42
N SER A 115 -4.09 -11.66 -22.10
CA SER A 115 -2.91 -11.09 -21.42
C SER A 115 -2.05 -12.16 -20.74
N ASN A 116 -0.74 -12.17 -21.01
CA ASN A 116 0.22 -13.08 -20.35
C ASN A 116 0.26 -12.93 -18.84
N LEU A 117 0.10 -11.70 -18.40
CA LEU A 117 0.12 -11.36 -17.00
C LEU A 117 -1.29 -11.67 -16.51
N THR A 118 -1.40 -12.42 -15.42
CA THR A 118 -2.69 -12.72 -14.76
C THR A 118 -3.22 -11.44 -14.13
N VAL A 119 -3.63 -10.51 -14.99
CA VAL A 119 -4.09 -9.16 -14.67
C VAL A 119 -5.51 -8.99 -15.15
N GLY A 120 -6.22 -8.08 -14.52
CA GLY A 120 -7.65 -7.93 -14.72
C GLY A 120 -8.18 -6.71 -14.01
N PHE A 121 -9.50 -6.63 -13.98
CA PHE A 121 -10.23 -5.56 -13.33
C PHE A 121 -11.08 -6.10 -12.20
N LEU A 122 -11.42 -5.23 -11.26
CA LEU A 122 -12.46 -5.53 -10.31
C LEU A 122 -13.82 -5.52 -11.03
N ALA A 123 -14.69 -6.47 -10.70
CA ALA A 123 -16.01 -6.60 -11.30
C ALA A 123 -16.81 -5.31 -11.16
N THR A 124 -17.55 -4.95 -12.22
CA THR A 124 -18.31 -3.69 -12.29
C THR A 124 -19.23 -3.44 -11.09
N PRO A 125 -20.00 -4.43 -10.58
CA PRO A 125 -20.86 -4.19 -9.41
C PRO A 125 -20.08 -3.78 -8.15
N LYS A 126 -18.85 -4.29 -7.98
CA LYS A 126 -17.99 -3.94 -6.84
C LYS A 126 -17.36 -2.56 -7.01
N LEU A 127 -16.96 -2.20 -8.24
CA LEU A 127 -16.50 -0.84 -8.55
C LEU A 127 -17.59 0.21 -8.31
N GLU A 128 -18.85 -0.10 -8.64
CA GLU A 128 -20.00 0.77 -8.35
C GLU A 128 -20.24 0.88 -6.83
N GLY A 129 -20.09 -0.22 -6.10
CA GLY A 129 -20.07 -0.21 -4.64
C GLY A 129 -19.03 0.76 -4.06
N LEU A 130 -17.77 0.60 -4.46
CA LEU A 130 -16.67 1.48 -4.08
C LEU A 130 -16.90 2.94 -4.50
N LYS A 131 -17.60 3.17 -5.63
CA LYS A 131 -17.98 4.51 -6.11
C LYS A 131 -18.96 5.20 -5.16
N THR A 132 -19.91 4.48 -4.57
CA THR A 132 -20.86 5.10 -3.60
C THR A 132 -20.12 5.74 -2.43
N MET A 133 -19.11 5.05 -1.90
CA MET A 133 -18.23 5.54 -0.84
C MET A 133 -17.43 6.78 -1.29
N ARG A 134 -16.91 6.77 -2.52
CA ARG A 134 -16.22 7.92 -3.14
C ARG A 134 -17.11 9.16 -3.13
N ASP A 135 -18.32 9.01 -3.64
CA ASP A 135 -19.24 10.10 -3.89
C ASP A 135 -19.74 10.67 -2.55
N PHE A 136 -19.96 9.81 -1.56
CA PHE A 136 -20.22 10.21 -0.18
C PHE A 136 -19.07 11.06 0.39
N LEU A 137 -17.83 10.60 0.29
CA LEU A 137 -16.68 11.35 0.81
C LEU A 137 -16.52 12.69 0.09
N LEU A 138 -16.68 12.74 -1.22
CA LEU A 138 -16.59 13.99 -1.99
C LEU A 138 -17.67 14.99 -1.61
N ALA A 139 -18.90 14.53 -1.35
CA ALA A 139 -19.97 15.39 -0.85
C ALA A 139 -19.64 15.96 0.53
N ARG A 140 -19.14 15.11 1.45
CA ARG A 140 -18.69 15.53 2.78
C ARG A 140 -17.52 16.53 2.69
N PHE A 141 -16.54 16.26 1.83
CA PHE A 141 -15.39 17.13 1.66
C PHE A 141 -15.78 18.52 1.12
N ARG A 142 -16.76 18.61 0.21
CA ARG A 142 -17.29 19.90 -0.23
C ARG A 142 -17.91 20.69 0.92
N GLN A 143 -18.66 20.03 1.80
CA GLN A 143 -19.23 20.68 2.98
C GLN A 143 -18.14 21.18 3.93
N TYR A 144 -17.11 20.36 4.17
CA TYR A 144 -15.93 20.71 4.95
C TYR A 144 -15.18 21.93 4.38
N GLN A 145 -15.04 22.01 3.05
CA GLN A 145 -14.40 23.15 2.40
C GLN A 145 -15.20 24.46 2.58
N LEU A 146 -16.53 24.37 2.68
CA LEU A 146 -17.39 25.53 2.94
C LEU A 146 -17.39 25.94 4.42
N SER A 147 -17.21 25.00 5.34
CA SER A 147 -17.23 25.27 6.79
C SER A 147 -15.95 25.96 7.29
N ILE A 148 -14.83 25.82 6.58
CA ILE A 148 -13.54 26.39 6.97
C ILE A 148 -13.33 27.78 6.37
N THR A 149 -13.42 28.82 7.21
CA THR A 149 -13.30 30.24 6.82
C THR A 149 -11.87 30.71 6.52
N ARG A 150 -10.84 29.89 6.77
CA ARG A 150 -9.42 30.22 6.44
C ARG A 150 -8.64 28.96 6.02
N LEU A 151 -8.05 29.00 4.83
CA LEU A 151 -7.07 28.02 4.33
C LEU A 151 -5.91 27.89 5.33
N SER A 152 -5.99 26.89 6.20
CA SER A 152 -4.89 26.51 7.10
C SER A 152 -4.14 25.31 6.50
N ARG A 153 -2.95 24.98 7.02
CA ARG A 153 -2.23 23.74 6.66
C ARG A 153 -3.11 22.50 6.77
N ASP A 154 -4.11 22.51 7.65
CA ASP A 154 -5.06 21.42 7.90
C ASP A 154 -5.96 21.15 6.67
N THR A 155 -6.31 22.18 5.89
CA THR A 155 -7.03 22.01 4.62
C THR A 155 -6.18 21.27 3.58
N ASN A 156 -4.86 21.41 3.62
CA ASN A 156 -3.96 20.73 2.68
C ASN A 156 -3.87 19.22 2.95
N LEU A 157 -3.96 18.78 4.21
CA LEU A 157 -3.95 17.36 4.58
C LEU A 157 -5.20 16.64 4.04
N ALA A 158 -6.40 17.16 4.33
CA ALA A 158 -7.64 16.60 3.81
C ALA A 158 -7.70 16.64 2.27
N THR A 159 -7.20 17.72 1.66
CA THR A 159 -7.12 17.82 0.20
C THR A 159 -6.17 16.77 -0.38
N GLY A 160 -5.03 16.54 0.26
CA GLY A 160 -4.04 15.52 -0.12
C GLY A 160 -4.64 14.12 -0.07
N THR A 161 -5.26 13.74 1.04
CA THR A 161 -5.85 12.41 1.21
C THR A 161 -7.02 12.16 0.26
N VAL A 162 -7.88 13.16 0.01
CA VAL A 162 -8.95 13.09 -0.99
C VAL A 162 -8.38 12.92 -2.41
N ARG A 163 -7.28 13.60 -2.75
CA ARG A 163 -6.61 13.41 -4.05
C ARG A 163 -6.03 12.01 -4.18
N SER A 164 -5.33 11.52 -3.15
CA SER A 164 -4.78 10.16 -3.11
C SER A 164 -5.89 9.10 -3.24
N MET A 165 -7.04 9.31 -2.60
CA MET A 165 -8.24 8.50 -2.78
C MET A 165 -8.70 8.48 -4.24
N GLN A 166 -8.80 9.64 -4.90
CA GLN A 166 -9.24 9.72 -6.29
C GLN A 166 -8.29 8.99 -7.24
N VAL A 167 -6.98 9.14 -7.03
CA VAL A 167 -5.94 8.44 -7.82
C VAL A 167 -6.06 6.92 -7.65
N ALA A 168 -6.23 6.43 -6.41
CA ALA A 168 -6.40 5.00 -6.15
C ALA A 168 -7.66 4.44 -6.83
N TYR A 169 -8.78 5.17 -6.77
CA TYR A 169 -10.02 4.77 -7.44
C TYR A 169 -9.89 4.77 -8.97
N ASP A 170 -9.30 5.81 -9.57
CA ASP A 170 -9.05 5.84 -11.01
C ASP A 170 -8.10 4.73 -11.44
N ARG A 171 -7.15 4.32 -10.59
CA ARG A 171 -6.27 3.19 -10.86
C ARG A 171 -7.03 1.87 -10.93
N LEU A 172 -7.88 1.59 -9.95
CA LEU A 172 -8.77 0.42 -9.93
C LEU A 172 -9.70 0.36 -11.15
N ARG A 173 -10.18 1.52 -11.61
CA ARG A 173 -11.15 1.61 -12.70
C ARG A 173 -10.52 1.54 -14.10
N ARG A 174 -9.32 2.11 -14.28
CA ARG A 174 -8.76 2.36 -15.62
C ARG A 174 -7.62 1.43 -16.01
N PHE A 175 -6.91 0.85 -15.04
CA PHE A 175 -5.72 0.05 -15.31
C PHE A 175 -5.90 -1.39 -14.86
N PRO A 176 -5.54 -2.38 -15.69
CA PRO A 176 -5.55 -3.77 -15.28
C PRO A 176 -4.44 -3.99 -14.23
N LEU A 177 -4.78 -4.67 -13.14
CA LEU A 177 -3.88 -4.96 -12.02
C LEU A 177 -3.75 -6.47 -11.85
N ALA A 178 -2.63 -6.93 -11.29
CA ALA A 178 -2.55 -8.31 -10.79
C ALA A 178 -3.53 -8.50 -9.63
N TRP A 179 -3.92 -9.74 -9.33
CA TRP A 179 -4.86 -10.02 -8.24
C TRP A 179 -4.38 -9.43 -6.90
N ARG A 180 -3.12 -9.69 -6.53
CA ARG A 180 -2.48 -9.14 -5.32
C ARG A 180 -2.52 -7.61 -5.28
N ASP A 181 -2.20 -6.97 -6.40
CA ASP A 181 -2.18 -5.50 -6.50
C ASP A 181 -3.59 -4.92 -6.45
N THR A 182 -4.60 -5.65 -6.94
CA THR A 182 -6.02 -5.28 -6.84
C THR A 182 -6.44 -5.24 -5.37
N VAL A 183 -6.11 -6.28 -4.60
CA VAL A 183 -6.40 -6.36 -3.16
C VAL A 183 -5.73 -5.21 -2.40
N ALA A 184 -4.43 -4.98 -2.64
CA ALA A 184 -3.70 -3.88 -2.01
C ALA A 184 -4.26 -2.50 -2.40
N MET A 185 -4.63 -2.30 -3.67
CA MET A 185 -5.17 -1.04 -4.15
C MET A 185 -6.56 -0.75 -3.57
N VAL A 186 -7.41 -1.77 -3.38
CA VAL A 186 -8.70 -1.61 -2.67
C VAL A 186 -8.46 -1.22 -1.21
N ALA A 187 -7.54 -1.88 -0.51
CA ALA A 187 -7.18 -1.53 0.87
C ALA A 187 -6.67 -0.09 0.97
N LYS A 188 -5.76 0.32 0.08
CA LYS A 188 -5.23 1.69 0.00
C LYS A 188 -6.33 2.72 -0.27
N TYR A 189 -7.25 2.43 -1.19
CA TYR A 189 -8.40 3.28 -1.47
C TYR A 189 -9.28 3.48 -0.23
N GLN A 190 -9.57 2.41 0.50
CA GLN A 190 -10.35 2.45 1.75
C GLN A 190 -9.64 3.23 2.86
N GLN A 191 -8.34 3.01 3.04
CA GLN A 191 -7.52 3.73 4.01
C GLN A 191 -7.56 5.24 3.75
N ASN A 192 -7.34 5.68 2.50
CA ASN A 192 -7.41 7.10 2.14
C ASN A 192 -8.78 7.72 2.47
N ILE A 193 -9.87 6.94 2.42
CA ILE A 193 -11.22 7.42 2.76
C ILE A 193 -11.40 7.56 4.27
N LEU A 194 -11.01 6.53 5.03
CA LEU A 194 -11.02 6.59 6.50
C LEU A 194 -10.20 7.76 7.00
N GLU A 195 -9.02 7.95 6.41
CA GLU A 195 -8.09 9.01 6.71
C GLU A 195 -8.70 10.39 6.44
N ALA A 196 -9.28 10.60 5.26
CA ALA A 196 -9.93 11.86 4.92
C ALA A 196 -11.10 12.18 5.88
N CYS A 197 -11.92 11.18 6.23
CA CYS A 197 -12.97 11.33 7.24
C CYS A 197 -12.39 11.73 8.60
N ALA A 198 -11.33 11.04 9.05
CA ALA A 198 -10.69 11.28 10.33
C ALA A 198 -10.11 12.69 10.42
N VAL A 199 -9.43 13.15 9.38
CA VAL A 199 -8.89 14.52 9.30
C VAL A 199 -10.02 15.54 9.40
N MET A 200 -11.10 15.38 8.63
CA MET A 200 -12.24 16.31 8.69
C MET A 200 -12.88 16.33 10.08
N ASP A 201 -13.20 15.16 10.64
CA ASP A 201 -13.79 15.04 11.98
C ASP A 201 -12.90 15.63 13.08
N TYR A 202 -11.59 15.41 12.95
CA TYR A 202 -10.63 15.95 13.90
C TYR A 202 -10.62 17.48 13.88
N HIS A 203 -10.59 18.11 12.70
CA HIS A 203 -10.50 19.56 12.59
C HIS A 203 -11.82 20.28 12.87
N GLU A 204 -12.96 19.69 12.47
CA GLU A 204 -14.29 20.26 12.73
C GLU A 204 -14.72 20.11 14.19
N ASN A 205 -14.49 18.93 14.77
CA ASN A 205 -15.12 18.57 16.06
C ASN A 205 -14.11 18.44 17.19
N ILE A 206 -13.03 17.67 17.01
CA ILE A 206 -12.18 17.24 18.13
C ILE A 206 -11.20 18.35 18.54
N LYS A 207 -10.44 18.89 17.58
CA LYS A 207 -9.40 19.90 17.82
C LYS A 207 -9.96 21.18 18.50
N PRO A 208 -11.13 21.72 18.12
CA PRO A 208 -11.73 22.84 18.84
C PRO A 208 -12.05 22.49 20.30
N ARG A 209 -12.65 21.31 20.55
CA ARG A 209 -13.02 20.86 21.90
C ARG A 209 -11.81 20.57 22.79
N MET A 210 -10.74 20.01 22.23
CA MET A 210 -9.48 19.81 22.94
C MET A 210 -8.81 21.14 23.34
N ARG A 211 -9.00 22.20 22.55
CA ARG A 211 -8.42 23.54 22.80
C ARG A 211 -9.21 24.33 23.81
N ILE A 212 -10.54 24.31 23.67
CA ILE A 212 -11.46 25.03 24.55
C ILE A 212 -12.57 24.04 24.93
N PRO A 213 -12.37 23.28 26.02
CA PRO A 213 -13.38 22.39 26.54
C PRO A 213 -14.62 23.15 27.02
N THR A 214 -15.80 22.73 26.58
CA THR A 214 -17.08 23.31 27.02
C THR A 214 -17.81 22.31 27.91
N HIS A 215 -18.29 22.77 29.07
CA HIS A 215 -19.07 21.93 29.99
C HIS A 215 -20.58 22.11 29.73
N PRO A 216 -21.40 21.05 29.87
CA PRO A 216 -20.98 19.66 30.10
C PRO A 216 -20.22 19.09 28.90
N TYR A 217 -19.27 18.19 29.16
CA TYR A 217 -18.54 17.52 28.08
C TYR A 217 -19.49 16.70 27.21
N PRO A 218 -19.23 16.61 25.89
CA PRO A 218 -20.05 15.82 24.99
C PRO A 218 -19.98 14.33 25.35
N ASP A 219 -21.06 13.61 25.04
CA ASP A 219 -21.07 12.16 25.11
C ASP A 219 -19.97 11.56 24.24
N THR A 220 -19.48 10.40 24.66
CA THR A 220 -18.39 9.73 23.94
C THR A 220 -18.88 9.16 22.62
N ASN A 221 -18.23 9.59 21.54
CA ASN A 221 -18.50 9.08 20.21
C ASN A 221 -17.78 7.73 20.02
N LEU A 222 -18.50 6.64 20.29
CA LEU A 222 -18.00 5.28 20.10
C LEU A 222 -17.76 4.90 18.63
N GLY A 223 -18.15 5.75 17.68
CA GLY A 223 -17.87 5.58 16.26
C GLY A 223 -16.44 5.98 15.87
N TRP A 224 -15.72 6.71 16.72
CA TRP A 224 -14.30 7.04 16.55
C TRP A 224 -13.39 5.97 17.14
N MET A 225 -12.20 5.80 16.55
CA MET A 225 -11.20 4.81 16.96
C MET A 225 -10.77 4.98 18.42
N GLY A 226 -10.59 6.23 18.84
CA GLY A 226 -9.95 6.57 20.11
C GLY A 226 -8.45 6.31 20.10
N ALA A 227 -7.82 6.47 21.25
CA ALA A 227 -6.40 6.16 21.41
C ALA A 227 -6.00 5.83 22.84
N PHE A 228 -4.89 5.10 22.96
CA PHE A 228 -4.15 4.93 24.19
C PHE A 228 -3.23 6.13 24.44
N THR A 229 -3.00 6.48 25.70
CA THR A 229 -1.99 7.47 26.04
C THR A 229 -1.38 7.19 27.40
N GLN A 230 -0.12 7.59 27.59
CA GLN A 230 0.54 7.63 28.90
C GLN A 230 0.50 9.04 29.52
N HIS A 231 -0.08 10.01 28.82
CA HIS A 231 -0.10 11.40 29.24
C HIS A 231 -1.50 11.79 29.73
N GLU A 232 -1.62 12.02 31.03
CA GLU A 232 -2.85 12.46 31.69
C GLU A 232 -3.50 13.67 31.00
N GLN A 233 -2.70 14.70 30.67
CA GLN A 233 -3.18 15.90 29.97
C GLN A 233 -3.79 15.61 28.59
N ILE A 234 -3.31 14.58 27.89
CA ILE A 234 -3.88 14.16 26.61
C ILE A 234 -5.18 13.38 26.86
N ALA A 235 -5.20 12.52 27.87
CA ALA A 235 -6.40 11.80 28.27
C ALA A 235 -7.55 12.75 28.60
N ASP A 236 -7.27 13.81 29.37
CA ASP A 236 -8.23 14.85 29.72
C ASP A 236 -8.81 15.55 28.50
N ARG A 237 -7.95 15.94 27.56
CA ARG A 237 -8.37 16.64 26.34
C ARG A 237 -9.20 15.74 25.43
N LEU A 238 -8.83 14.45 25.30
CA LEU A 238 -9.59 13.49 24.50
C LEU A 238 -10.94 13.18 25.15
N PHE A 239 -10.97 12.97 26.47
CA PHE A 239 -12.20 12.80 27.24
C PHE A 239 -13.13 14.00 27.09
N ALA A 240 -12.61 15.21 27.28
CA ALA A 240 -13.36 16.47 27.12
C ALA A 240 -13.84 16.70 25.68
N ALA A 241 -13.21 16.10 24.69
CA ALA A 241 -13.64 16.14 23.29
C ALA A 241 -14.69 15.06 22.93
N GLY A 242 -15.01 14.15 23.85
CA GLY A 242 -15.89 13.01 23.62
C GLY A 242 -15.22 11.88 22.82
N VAL A 243 -13.89 11.81 22.83
CA VAL A 243 -13.12 10.77 22.12
C VAL A 243 -12.89 9.59 23.06
N PRO A 244 -13.11 8.33 22.62
CA PRO A 244 -12.74 7.15 23.38
C PRO A 244 -11.25 7.19 23.78
N VAL A 245 -10.95 7.02 25.06
CA VAL A 245 -9.57 7.12 25.55
C VAL A 245 -9.23 6.06 26.58
N TRP A 246 -8.01 5.54 26.48
CA TRP A 246 -7.44 4.59 27.42
C TRP A 246 -6.13 5.15 27.99
N LEU A 247 -6.09 5.39 29.29
CA LEU A 247 -4.90 5.86 29.98
C LEU A 247 -4.08 4.67 30.47
N ILE A 248 -2.78 4.69 30.18
CA ILE A 248 -1.80 3.69 30.59
C ILE A 248 -0.94 4.31 31.69
N CYS A 249 -1.02 3.73 32.90
CA CYS A 249 -0.28 4.20 34.05
C CYS A 249 0.50 3.05 34.69
N PRO A 250 1.66 3.32 35.31
CA PRO A 250 2.26 2.38 36.24
C PRO A 250 1.31 2.13 37.42
N ASP A 251 1.24 0.88 37.90
CA ASP A 251 0.45 0.50 39.08
C ASP A 251 0.81 1.31 40.34
N SER A 252 2.08 1.68 40.49
CA SER A 252 2.60 2.56 41.56
C SER A 252 1.99 3.96 41.61
N VAL A 253 1.45 4.47 40.50
CA VAL A 253 0.86 5.81 40.40
C VAL A 253 -0.65 5.77 40.63
N VAL A 254 -1.30 4.64 40.32
CA VAL A 254 -2.74 4.46 40.49
C VAL A 254 -3.04 4.09 41.94
N LEU A 255 -3.16 5.11 42.78
CA LEU A 255 -3.54 4.94 44.18
C LEU A 255 -5.03 4.58 44.27
N PRO A 256 -5.41 3.40 44.80
CA PRO A 256 -6.80 2.93 44.86
C PRO A 256 -7.80 3.92 45.48
N ASP A 257 -7.35 4.72 46.44
CA ASP A 257 -8.19 5.68 47.16
C ASP A 257 -8.38 7.01 46.42
N ARG A 258 -7.71 7.21 45.28
CA ARG A 258 -7.70 8.47 44.53
C ARG A 258 -8.44 8.43 43.20
N ILE A 259 -8.88 7.25 42.76
CA ILE A 259 -9.64 7.10 41.52
C ILE A 259 -10.95 6.37 41.78
N THR A 260 -12.01 6.80 41.11
CA THR A 260 -13.29 6.10 41.13
C THR A 260 -13.24 4.95 40.14
N VAL A 261 -13.23 3.71 40.61
CA VAL A 261 -13.30 2.52 39.74
C VAL A 261 -14.74 2.00 39.72
N ARG A 262 -15.34 1.82 38.54
CA ARG A 262 -16.69 1.23 38.42
C ARG A 262 -16.68 -0.27 38.20
N ALA A 263 -15.70 -0.77 37.45
CA ALA A 263 -15.52 -2.20 37.26
C ALA A 263 -14.06 -2.53 36.94
N ILE A 264 -13.62 -3.68 37.44
CA ILE A 264 -12.33 -4.28 37.10
C ILE A 264 -12.62 -5.40 36.10
N VAL A 265 -11.93 -5.42 34.97
CA VAL A 265 -12.04 -6.47 33.97
C VAL A 265 -10.84 -7.42 34.08
N ASP A 266 -11.06 -8.69 33.77
CA ASP A 266 -10.07 -9.77 33.84
C ASP A 266 -9.35 -10.00 32.49
N HIS A 267 -9.85 -9.43 31.39
CA HIS A 267 -9.24 -9.52 30.08
C HIS A 267 -9.42 -8.25 29.24
N MET A 268 -8.46 -8.01 28.36
CA MET A 268 -8.59 -7.04 27.27
C MET A 268 -9.32 -7.66 26.08
N VAL A 269 -10.10 -6.85 25.36
CA VAL A 269 -10.80 -7.28 24.15
C VAL A 269 -9.79 -7.49 23.02
N GLN A 270 -9.79 -8.69 22.45
CA GLN A 270 -9.00 -9.03 21.28
C GLN A 270 -9.77 -8.68 19.99
N PRO A 271 -9.09 -8.24 18.93
CA PRO A 271 -9.71 -8.09 17.61
C PRO A 271 -10.12 -9.46 17.06
N THR A 272 -11.40 -9.60 16.68
CA THR A 272 -11.93 -10.85 16.10
C THR A 272 -11.98 -10.84 14.57
N ASP A 273 -11.99 -9.66 13.96
CA ASP A 273 -12.17 -9.48 12.51
C ASP A 273 -10.96 -8.89 11.78
N ILE A 274 -9.80 -8.82 12.46
CA ILE A 274 -8.54 -8.39 11.85
C ILE A 274 -7.81 -9.59 11.23
N VAL A 275 -7.55 -9.48 9.93
CA VAL A 275 -6.85 -10.50 9.16
C VAL A 275 -5.35 -10.44 9.46
N THR A 276 -4.79 -11.54 9.95
CA THR A 276 -3.35 -11.73 10.19
C THR A 276 -2.69 -12.72 9.23
N ALA A 277 -3.49 -13.51 8.51
CA ALA A 277 -3.00 -14.45 7.53
C ALA A 277 -2.23 -13.74 6.41
N GLN A 278 -1.13 -14.34 5.98
CA GLN A 278 -0.35 -13.87 4.84
C GLN A 278 -1.15 -14.01 3.54
N PHE A 279 -0.85 -13.15 2.56
CA PHE A 279 -1.46 -13.28 1.25
C PHE A 279 -1.07 -14.62 0.60
N GLN A 280 -2.10 -15.34 0.15
CA GLN A 280 -1.95 -16.53 -0.65
C GLN A 280 -2.69 -16.33 -1.96
N ASP A 281 -1.98 -16.57 -3.06
CA ASP A 281 -2.62 -16.56 -4.36
C ASP A 281 -3.47 -17.81 -4.51
N PRO A 282 -4.77 -17.68 -4.82
CA PRO A 282 -5.67 -18.83 -5.01
C PRO A 282 -5.22 -19.81 -6.09
N ARG A 283 -4.38 -19.37 -7.03
CA ARG A 283 -3.85 -20.21 -8.12
C ARG A 283 -2.53 -20.89 -7.77
N GLN A 284 -1.94 -20.59 -6.61
CA GLN A 284 -0.66 -21.14 -6.17
C GLN A 284 -0.82 -22.02 -4.94
N ALA A 285 -0.05 -23.12 -4.93
CA ALA A 285 -0.01 -24.04 -3.80
C ALA A 285 0.80 -23.50 -2.59
N PHE A 286 1.49 -22.36 -2.73
CA PHE A 286 2.34 -21.77 -1.69
C PHE A 286 2.01 -20.29 -1.44
N ALA A 287 2.29 -19.83 -0.22
CA ALA A 287 2.06 -18.44 0.17
C ALA A 287 2.97 -17.47 -0.61
N THR A 288 2.40 -16.37 -1.08
CA THR A 288 3.13 -15.28 -1.75
C THR A 288 2.95 -13.99 -0.97
N PRO A 289 3.61 -13.89 0.20
CA PRO A 289 3.42 -12.75 1.09
C PRO A 289 3.81 -11.43 0.40
N PHE A 290 3.21 -10.35 0.86
CA PHE A 290 3.64 -9.00 0.49
C PHE A 290 5.08 -8.74 0.96
N PRO A 291 5.81 -7.78 0.38
CA PRO A 291 7.13 -7.41 0.91
C PRO A 291 7.02 -6.91 2.35
N VAL A 292 8.04 -7.20 3.17
CA VAL A 292 8.19 -6.58 4.49
C VAL A 292 8.76 -5.18 4.29
N HIS A 293 8.05 -4.17 4.76
CA HIS A 293 8.45 -2.77 4.64
C HIS A 293 9.35 -2.33 5.80
N TYR A 294 9.14 -2.89 6.98
CA TYR A 294 9.91 -2.62 8.18
C TYR A 294 9.84 -3.80 9.14
N ARG A 295 10.94 -4.02 9.85
CA ARG A 295 11.05 -4.96 10.96
C ARG A 295 11.69 -4.22 12.13
N GLY A 296 11.01 -4.20 13.27
CA GLY A 296 11.50 -3.60 14.50
C GLY A 296 10.38 -3.33 15.49
N PRO A 297 10.71 -2.77 16.65
CA PRO A 297 9.74 -2.53 17.72
C PRO A 297 8.61 -1.64 17.22
N GLY A 298 7.38 -1.99 17.62
CA GLY A 298 6.19 -1.24 17.27
C GLY A 298 6.25 0.23 17.73
N GLY A 299 5.71 1.13 16.90
CA GLY A 299 5.61 2.55 17.22
C GLY A 299 4.87 3.31 16.12
N LEU A 300 3.88 4.14 16.48
CA LEU A 300 3.00 4.78 15.49
C LEU A 300 3.79 5.61 14.47
N ASN A 301 4.88 6.28 14.87
CA ASN A 301 5.72 7.06 13.94
C ASN A 301 6.41 6.20 12.87
N HIS A 302 6.94 5.02 13.22
CA HIS A 302 7.57 4.12 12.24
C HIS A 302 6.51 3.48 11.34
N HIS A 303 5.35 3.15 11.90
CA HIS A 303 4.21 2.63 11.15
C HIS A 303 3.67 3.63 10.13
N ILE A 304 3.42 4.88 10.55
CA ILE A 304 2.95 5.96 9.67
C ILE A 304 3.98 6.22 8.58
N GLN A 305 5.27 6.33 8.92
CA GLN A 305 6.32 6.58 7.92
C GLN A 305 6.42 5.45 6.89
N ALA A 306 6.39 4.18 7.33
CA ALA A 306 6.48 3.04 6.44
C ALA A 306 5.24 2.94 5.51
N VAL A 307 4.04 3.17 6.07
CA VAL A 307 2.81 3.22 5.30
C VAL A 307 2.85 4.38 4.31
N GLU A 308 3.14 5.61 4.74
CA GLU A 308 3.27 6.79 3.87
C GLU A 308 4.33 6.63 2.77
N GLU A 309 5.43 5.91 3.03
CA GLU A 309 6.47 5.60 2.04
C GLU A 309 5.91 4.69 0.93
N GLU A 310 5.13 3.66 1.29
CA GLU A 310 4.42 2.81 0.32
C GLU A 310 3.41 3.63 -0.50
N GLN A 311 2.70 4.55 0.16
CA GLN A 311 1.75 5.45 -0.50
C GLN A 311 2.46 6.36 -1.52
N ARG A 312 3.63 6.92 -1.16
CA ARG A 312 4.46 7.76 -2.05
C ARG A 312 4.97 6.97 -3.25
N GLN A 313 5.44 5.73 -3.04
CA GLN A 313 5.95 4.87 -4.12
C GLN A 313 4.83 4.37 -5.06
N SER A 314 3.59 4.28 -4.56
CA SER A 314 2.43 3.88 -5.34
C SER A 314 1.80 5.04 -6.15
N GLU A 315 1.88 6.27 -5.65
CA GLU A 315 1.26 7.47 -6.25
C GLU A 315 2.23 8.29 -7.11
N ALA A 316 3.49 8.42 -6.69
CA ALA A 316 4.55 8.93 -7.54
C ALA A 316 5.18 7.73 -8.25
N GLY A 317 5.12 7.69 -9.58
CA GLY A 317 6.20 7.00 -10.30
C GLY A 317 7.54 7.44 -9.68
N PRO A 318 8.49 6.53 -9.46
CA PRO A 318 9.49 6.72 -8.42
C PRO A 318 10.29 8.01 -8.60
N SER A 319 10.33 8.80 -7.53
CA SER A 319 11.12 10.02 -7.44
C SER A 319 12.60 9.66 -7.30
N TRP A 320 13.42 10.31 -8.12
CA TRP A 320 14.86 10.12 -8.15
C TRP A 320 15.51 10.81 -6.95
N GLN A 321 15.78 10.08 -5.88
CA GLN A 321 16.81 10.45 -4.91
C GLN A 321 17.67 9.22 -4.61
N GLY A 322 18.68 9.01 -5.44
CA GLY A 322 19.67 7.95 -5.25
C GLY A 322 20.66 8.31 -4.16
N ARG A 323 20.67 7.54 -3.07
CA ARG A 323 21.78 7.47 -2.12
C ARG A 323 22.56 6.19 -2.44
N ASN A 324 23.81 6.35 -2.84
CA ASN A 324 24.71 5.27 -3.22
C ASN A 324 25.32 4.62 -1.98
N PRO A 325 25.38 3.29 -1.91
CA PRO A 325 26.60 2.67 -1.38
C PRO A 325 27.09 1.49 -2.23
N ASN A 326 28.40 1.54 -2.49
CA ASN A 326 29.35 0.46 -2.72
C ASN A 326 29.06 -0.62 -3.78
N ARG A 327 29.65 -0.32 -4.94
CA ARG A 327 30.45 -1.16 -5.84
C ARG A 327 30.80 -2.57 -5.30
N SER A 328 30.23 -3.58 -5.94
CA SER A 328 30.75 -4.96 -5.96
C SER A 328 30.93 -5.40 -7.41
N THR A 329 32.14 -5.83 -7.71
CA THR A 329 32.66 -6.32 -8.99
C THR A 329 32.00 -7.64 -9.41
N SER A 330 31.57 -7.74 -10.68
CA SER A 330 31.24 -9.03 -11.31
C SER A 330 32.02 -9.21 -12.61
N ALA A 331 32.58 -10.41 -12.73
CA ALA A 331 33.53 -10.87 -13.73
C ALA A 331 32.93 -10.92 -15.15
N GLN A 332 33.73 -10.50 -16.13
CA GLN A 332 33.43 -10.67 -17.56
C GLN A 332 33.76 -12.11 -18.00
N ILE A 333 32.78 -12.79 -18.58
CA ILE A 333 33.00 -14.02 -19.35
C ILE A 333 33.30 -13.61 -20.79
N THR A 334 34.53 -13.86 -21.21
CA THR A 334 35.01 -13.68 -22.59
C THR A 334 34.52 -14.84 -23.45
N MET A 335 33.86 -14.57 -24.58
CA MET A 335 33.69 -15.56 -25.64
C MET A 335 34.28 -15.02 -26.95
N GLY A 336 35.17 -15.82 -27.52
CA GLY A 336 36.13 -15.48 -28.57
C GLY A 336 35.52 -15.03 -29.91
N GLY A 337 36.33 -14.24 -30.61
CA GLY A 337 35.98 -13.62 -31.87
C GLY A 337 35.92 -14.57 -33.07
N ARG A 338 35.13 -14.16 -34.06
CA ARG A 338 35.30 -14.57 -35.46
C ARG A 338 35.02 -13.38 -36.37
N ALA A 339 35.94 -13.14 -37.30
CA ALA A 339 36.01 -11.98 -38.19
C ALA A 339 34.79 -11.83 -39.13
N PRO A 340 34.47 -10.60 -39.59
CA PRO A 340 33.27 -10.33 -40.36
C PRO A 340 33.45 -10.71 -41.84
N ARG A 341 32.51 -11.49 -42.38
CA ARG A 341 32.37 -11.69 -43.83
C ARG A 341 31.38 -10.67 -44.38
N ALA A 342 31.82 -9.90 -45.37
CA ALA A 342 31.05 -8.86 -46.04
C ALA A 342 29.75 -9.42 -46.65
N GLN A 343 28.63 -8.73 -46.40
CA GLN A 343 27.38 -8.89 -47.16
C GLN A 343 26.98 -7.53 -47.73
N THR A 344 26.76 -7.55 -49.04
CA THR A 344 26.25 -6.51 -49.93
C THR A 344 24.88 -5.98 -49.44
N PRO A 345 24.56 -4.68 -49.65
CA PRO A 345 23.37 -4.07 -49.08
C PRO A 345 22.12 -4.46 -49.89
N SER A 346 21.30 -5.35 -49.35
CA SER A 346 19.92 -5.54 -49.82
C SER A 346 19.04 -4.39 -49.30
N GLN A 347 18.32 -3.73 -50.21
CA GLN A 347 17.27 -2.77 -49.87
C GLN A 347 16.25 -3.42 -48.91
N GLY A 348 16.18 -2.95 -47.67
CA GLY A 348 15.26 -3.46 -46.65
C GLY A 348 15.21 -2.56 -45.43
N SER A 349 14.05 -1.91 -45.22
CA SER A 349 13.68 -1.00 -44.13
C SER A 349 14.80 -0.10 -43.59
N GLN A 350 14.86 1.16 -44.02
CA GLN A 350 15.66 2.16 -43.30
C GLN A 350 15.28 2.12 -41.82
N SER A 351 16.25 1.76 -40.97
CA SER A 351 16.09 1.77 -39.52
C SER A 351 15.72 3.19 -39.11
N ARG A 352 14.62 3.33 -38.36
CA ARG A 352 14.16 4.62 -37.82
C ARG A 352 15.34 5.40 -37.23
N ASP A 353 15.42 6.68 -37.57
CA ASP A 353 16.36 7.58 -36.92
C ASP A 353 15.99 7.71 -35.43
N LYS A 354 16.87 7.19 -34.57
CA LYS A 354 16.70 7.23 -33.11
C LYS A 354 17.01 8.61 -32.53
N TRP A 355 17.60 9.51 -33.33
CA TRP A 355 17.85 10.90 -32.97
C TRP A 355 16.69 11.83 -33.31
N ALA A 356 15.63 11.30 -33.93
CA ALA A 356 14.41 12.01 -34.23
C ALA A 356 13.26 11.49 -33.37
N ASP A 357 12.41 12.43 -32.92
CA ASP A 357 11.18 12.11 -32.23
C ASP A 357 10.25 11.28 -33.13
N LEU A 358 9.47 10.39 -32.50
CA LEU A 358 8.58 9.49 -33.20
C LEU A 358 7.36 10.27 -33.69
N ASP A 359 7.26 10.46 -35.01
CA ASP A 359 6.14 11.15 -35.62
C ASP A 359 5.01 10.17 -35.92
N HIS A 360 4.09 10.01 -34.96
CA HIS A 360 2.97 9.07 -35.09
C HIS A 360 1.75 9.56 -34.31
N PRO A 361 0.50 9.42 -34.82
CA PRO A 361 -0.71 9.88 -34.14
C PRO A 361 -0.95 9.28 -32.75
N LYS A 362 -0.42 8.08 -32.50
CA LYS A 362 -0.49 7.39 -31.19
C LYS A 362 0.65 7.78 -30.23
N ALA A 363 1.65 8.53 -30.69
CA ALA A 363 2.73 9.00 -29.84
C ALA A 363 2.29 10.29 -29.10
N PRO A 364 2.75 10.51 -27.86
CA PRO A 364 2.49 11.76 -27.17
C PRO A 364 3.07 12.97 -27.96
N PRO A 365 2.53 14.18 -27.74
CA PRO A 365 3.05 15.40 -28.36
C PRO A 365 4.56 15.57 -28.10
N ARG A 366 5.25 16.16 -29.08
CA ARG A 366 6.69 16.42 -28.96
C ARG A 366 6.96 17.36 -27.78
N ILE A 367 7.96 17.02 -26.99
CA ILE A 367 8.45 17.88 -25.92
C ILE A 367 9.61 18.68 -26.50
N GLU A 368 9.38 19.98 -26.75
CA GLU A 368 10.34 20.84 -27.46
C GLU A 368 11.75 20.83 -26.85
N THR A 369 11.84 20.78 -25.52
CA THR A 369 13.12 20.72 -24.81
C THR A 369 13.89 19.43 -25.09
N SER A 370 13.21 18.28 -25.19
CA SER A 370 13.81 16.99 -25.58
C SER A 370 14.28 17.01 -27.03
N THR A 371 13.47 17.58 -27.93
CA THR A 371 13.83 17.72 -29.36
C THR A 371 15.09 18.57 -29.53
N LEU A 372 15.18 19.71 -28.84
CA LEU A 372 16.36 20.58 -28.86
C LEU A 372 17.60 19.87 -28.26
N ALA A 373 17.43 19.08 -27.21
CA ALA A 373 18.51 18.29 -26.62
C ALA A 373 19.05 17.21 -27.57
N LEU A 374 18.15 16.48 -28.25
CA LEU A 374 18.50 15.47 -29.26
C LEU A 374 19.21 16.06 -30.48
N GLN A 375 18.82 17.26 -30.90
CA GLN A 375 19.51 17.99 -31.98
C GLN A 375 20.94 18.37 -31.62
N LYS A 376 21.19 18.70 -30.34
CA LYS A 376 22.51 19.08 -29.82
C LYS A 376 23.42 17.88 -29.49
N ALA A 377 22.88 16.66 -29.50
CA ALA A 377 23.64 15.48 -29.16
C ALA A 377 24.72 15.17 -30.22
N ASN A 378 25.93 14.84 -29.77
CA ASN A 378 27.02 14.49 -30.67
C ASN A 378 26.72 13.15 -31.37
N ARG A 379 26.69 13.17 -32.71
CA ARG A 379 26.36 12.02 -33.57
C ARG A 379 27.60 11.28 -34.08
N ASN A 380 28.79 11.74 -33.73
CA ASN A 380 30.03 11.13 -34.19
C ASN A 380 30.18 9.73 -33.59
N ARG A 381 30.32 8.72 -34.47
CA ARG A 381 30.56 7.32 -34.11
C ARG A 381 32.03 7.00 -33.81
N GLU A 382 32.91 7.99 -33.92
CA GLU A 382 34.30 7.88 -33.48
C GLU A 382 34.31 7.41 -32.02
N PRO A 383 35.08 6.35 -31.68
CA PRO A 383 35.18 5.84 -30.32
C PRO A 383 35.95 6.86 -29.47
N SER A 384 35.27 7.95 -29.13
CA SER A 384 35.71 8.85 -28.07
C SER A 384 35.77 8.05 -26.77
N GLN A 385 36.63 8.50 -25.86
CA GLN A 385 36.99 7.90 -24.55
C GLN A 385 35.81 7.70 -23.57
N ILE A 386 34.57 7.77 -24.06
CA ILE A 386 33.33 7.56 -23.33
C ILE A 386 33.11 6.04 -23.22
N PRO A 387 33.03 5.48 -21.99
CA PRO A 387 32.71 4.08 -21.79
C PRO A 387 31.43 3.70 -22.56
N LEU A 388 31.54 2.71 -23.45
CA LEU A 388 30.40 2.24 -24.22
C LEU A 388 29.33 1.75 -23.24
N MET A 389 28.15 2.37 -23.26
CA MET A 389 27.01 1.92 -22.47
C MET A 389 26.69 0.46 -22.83
N PRO A 390 26.28 -0.39 -21.87
CA PRO A 390 25.89 -1.77 -22.16
C PRO A 390 24.80 -1.80 -23.22
N SER A 391 24.90 -2.68 -24.21
CA SER A 391 23.94 -2.76 -25.32
C SER A 391 22.53 -3.13 -24.82
N GLY A 392 21.49 -2.46 -25.35
CA GLY A 392 20.09 -2.76 -25.08
C GLY A 392 19.30 -1.53 -24.63
N TYR A 393 18.07 -1.74 -24.16
CA TYR A 393 17.19 -0.70 -23.67
C TYR A 393 16.69 -1.01 -22.27
N ARG A 394 16.72 0.00 -21.39
CA ARG A 394 16.07 -0.05 -20.07
C ARG A 394 14.56 -0.11 -20.16
N PHE A 395 13.98 0.47 -21.21
CA PHE A 395 12.53 0.54 -21.41
C PHE A 395 12.19 0.10 -22.84
N PRO A 396 10.96 -0.37 -23.10
CA PRO A 396 10.56 -0.70 -24.46
C PRO A 396 10.67 0.54 -25.35
N GLU A 397 11.20 0.37 -26.55
CA GLU A 397 11.29 1.45 -27.53
C GLU A 397 9.88 1.88 -27.94
N PRO A 398 9.52 3.19 -27.93
CA PRO A 398 8.16 3.65 -28.22
C PRO A 398 7.58 3.16 -29.56
N ALA A 399 8.44 2.95 -30.56
CA ALA A 399 8.04 2.42 -31.87
C ALA A 399 7.40 1.02 -31.79
N VAL A 400 7.68 0.27 -30.72
CA VAL A 400 7.06 -1.04 -30.48
C VAL A 400 5.56 -0.92 -30.23
N PHE A 401 5.05 0.22 -29.77
CA PHE A 401 3.62 0.43 -29.56
C PHE A 401 2.94 1.07 -30.79
N THR A 402 3.65 1.89 -31.55
CA THR A 402 3.07 2.58 -32.72
C THR A 402 2.95 1.67 -33.94
N ASN A 403 3.92 0.77 -34.12
CA ASN A 403 4.00 -0.08 -35.31
C ASN A 403 3.12 -1.34 -35.23
N VAL A 404 2.29 -1.46 -34.20
CA VAL A 404 1.34 -2.56 -34.04
C VAL A 404 0.03 -2.19 -34.74
N SER A 405 -0.23 -2.84 -35.86
CA SER A 405 -1.41 -2.60 -36.70
C SER A 405 -2.69 -3.20 -36.10
N SER A 406 -2.58 -4.35 -35.41
CA SER A 406 -3.73 -5.02 -34.79
C SER A 406 -4.12 -4.33 -33.48
N ALA A 407 -5.40 -3.97 -33.36
CA ALA A 407 -5.94 -3.36 -32.14
C ALA A 407 -5.79 -4.26 -30.91
N ASP A 408 -5.98 -5.58 -31.08
CA ASP A 408 -5.89 -6.52 -29.96
C ASP A 408 -4.44 -6.79 -29.55
N SER A 409 -3.51 -6.86 -30.52
CA SER A 409 -2.09 -6.94 -30.19
C SER A 409 -1.61 -5.65 -29.50
N LEU A 410 -2.10 -4.47 -29.91
CA LEU A 410 -1.77 -3.22 -29.24
C LEU A 410 -2.30 -3.17 -27.81
N LYS A 411 -3.55 -3.64 -27.58
CA LYS A 411 -4.09 -3.80 -26.22
C LYS A 411 -3.20 -4.71 -25.37
N CYS A 412 -2.76 -5.85 -25.93
CA CYS A 412 -1.86 -6.77 -25.21
C CYS A 412 -0.51 -6.11 -24.88
N HIS A 413 0.10 -5.38 -25.81
CA HIS A 413 1.34 -4.66 -25.56
C HIS A 413 1.18 -3.64 -24.43
N LEU A 414 0.10 -2.85 -24.46
CA LEU A 414 -0.17 -1.85 -23.43
C LEU A 414 -0.47 -2.47 -22.08
N ALA A 415 -1.31 -3.51 -22.03
CA ALA A 415 -1.64 -4.22 -20.78
C ALA A 415 -0.40 -4.86 -20.17
N ASN A 416 0.40 -5.57 -20.97
CA ASN A 416 1.63 -6.21 -20.53
C ASN A 416 2.65 -5.17 -20.04
N TRP A 417 2.78 -4.03 -20.73
CA TRP A 417 3.65 -2.95 -20.29
C TRP A 417 3.19 -2.32 -18.98
N LEU A 418 1.91 -1.95 -18.87
CA LEU A 418 1.37 -1.27 -17.69
C LEU A 418 1.45 -2.13 -16.43
N ALA A 419 1.23 -3.43 -16.56
CA ALA A 419 1.37 -4.35 -15.43
C ALA A 419 2.84 -4.62 -15.06
N LEU A 420 3.75 -4.69 -16.03
CA LEU A 420 5.19 -4.83 -15.76
C LEU A 420 5.81 -3.54 -15.20
N GLN A 421 5.32 -2.37 -15.61
CA GLN A 421 5.98 -1.09 -15.41
C GLN A 421 6.37 -0.81 -13.93
N PRO A 422 5.48 -0.92 -12.93
CA PRO A 422 5.84 -0.58 -11.55
C PRO A 422 7.00 -1.44 -11.04
N PHE A 423 6.93 -2.76 -11.29
CA PHE A 423 7.96 -3.70 -10.91
C PHE A 423 9.29 -3.42 -11.63
N TRP A 424 9.22 -3.19 -12.94
CA TRP A 424 10.39 -3.02 -13.78
C TRP A 424 11.15 -1.73 -13.45
N VAL A 425 10.44 -0.64 -13.15
CA VAL A 425 11.07 0.61 -12.74
C VAL A 425 11.79 0.40 -11.40
N GLY A 426 11.19 -0.30 -10.44
CA GLY A 426 11.87 -0.66 -9.17
C GLY A 426 13.18 -1.43 -9.39
N ARG A 427 13.17 -2.40 -10.30
CA ARG A 427 14.38 -3.17 -10.68
C ARG A 427 15.46 -2.29 -11.32
N ILE A 428 15.09 -1.36 -12.21
CA ILE A 428 16.04 -0.43 -12.82
C ILE A 428 16.63 0.54 -11.77
N THR A 429 15.86 0.95 -10.78
CA THR A 429 16.37 1.78 -9.67
C THR A 429 17.42 1.04 -8.85
N GLN A 430 17.20 -0.25 -8.56
CA GLN A 430 18.16 -1.09 -7.83
C GLN A 430 19.37 -1.48 -8.67
N ASN A 431 19.19 -1.71 -9.97
CA ASN A 431 20.23 -2.08 -10.90
C ASN A 431 20.14 -1.25 -12.20
N PRO A 432 20.70 -0.02 -12.22
CA PRO A 432 20.56 0.88 -13.35
C PRO A 432 21.31 0.41 -14.60
N ASN A 433 22.21 -0.57 -14.49
CA ASN A 433 22.99 -1.08 -15.62
C ASN A 433 22.28 -2.23 -16.36
N HIS A 434 21.08 -2.60 -15.93
CA HIS A 434 20.34 -3.70 -16.52
C HIS A 434 19.61 -3.27 -17.81
N ASN A 435 20.06 -3.81 -18.95
CA ASN A 435 19.54 -3.48 -20.28
C ASN A 435 19.01 -4.72 -20.99
N ILE A 436 17.88 -4.58 -21.68
CA ILE A 436 17.22 -5.69 -22.40
C ILE A 436 17.25 -5.45 -23.91
N GLY A 437 17.53 -6.50 -24.68
CA GLY A 437 17.49 -6.45 -26.13
C GLY A 437 16.07 -6.21 -26.68
N PRO A 438 15.88 -5.39 -27.75
CA PRO A 438 14.56 -5.05 -28.28
C PRO A 438 13.71 -6.25 -28.74
N LYS A 439 14.34 -7.38 -29.10
CA LYS A 439 13.62 -8.61 -29.45
C LYS A 439 12.92 -9.22 -28.22
N ILE A 440 13.58 -9.20 -27.06
CA ILE A 440 13.05 -9.74 -25.80
C ILE A 440 11.87 -8.88 -25.34
N TRP A 441 11.99 -7.55 -25.44
CA TRP A 441 10.87 -6.62 -25.21
C TRP A 441 9.64 -6.95 -26.06
N ARG A 442 9.81 -7.07 -27.38
CA ARG A 442 8.69 -7.41 -28.29
C ARG A 442 8.10 -8.78 -28.00
N ALA A 443 8.92 -9.77 -27.69
CA ALA A 443 8.45 -11.11 -27.36
C ALA A 443 7.59 -11.13 -26.09
N PHE A 444 7.99 -10.38 -25.06
CA PHE A 444 7.21 -10.23 -23.83
C PHE A 444 5.88 -9.50 -24.07
N LEU A 445 5.94 -8.32 -24.70
CA LEU A 445 4.78 -7.47 -24.88
C LEU A 445 3.70 -8.12 -25.75
N ASN A 446 4.09 -9.02 -26.66
CA ASN A 446 3.20 -9.68 -27.60
C ASN A 446 2.89 -11.16 -27.29
N SER A 447 3.10 -11.64 -26.06
CA SER A 447 2.72 -13.02 -25.70
C SER A 447 1.32 -13.08 -25.05
N SER A 448 0.71 -14.27 -25.10
CA SER A 448 -0.58 -14.64 -24.48
C SER A 448 -0.40 -15.80 -23.47
N PRO A 449 -1.22 -15.96 -22.41
CA PRO A 449 -1.02 -17.00 -21.40
C PRO A 449 -1.28 -18.40 -21.97
N ASP A 450 -2.06 -18.50 -23.05
CA ASP A 450 -2.26 -19.73 -23.83
C ASP A 450 -1.11 -20.04 -24.81
N ASP A 451 -0.06 -19.21 -24.87
CA ASP A 451 1.20 -19.57 -25.53
C ASP A 451 1.98 -20.62 -24.69
N THR A 452 1.34 -21.70 -24.28
CA THR A 452 2.01 -22.93 -23.87
C THR A 452 2.52 -23.63 -25.12
N THR A 453 3.44 -22.98 -25.86
CA THR A 453 4.28 -23.71 -26.80
C THR A 453 4.99 -24.80 -25.99
N PRO A 454 4.89 -26.09 -26.37
CA PRO A 454 5.58 -27.16 -25.68
C PRO A 454 7.04 -26.80 -25.47
N PRO A 455 7.65 -27.18 -24.33
CA PRO A 455 9.04 -26.84 -24.00
C PRO A 455 10.07 -27.31 -25.05
N GLU A 456 9.64 -28.12 -26.02
CA GLU A 456 10.45 -28.80 -27.03
C GLU A 456 10.37 -28.20 -28.45
N ALA A 457 9.58 -27.12 -28.68
CA ALA A 457 9.59 -26.48 -29.99
C ALA A 457 10.92 -25.70 -30.18
N ASP A 458 11.86 -26.28 -30.91
CA ASP A 458 13.24 -25.77 -31.13
C ASP A 458 13.32 -24.49 -32.00
N THR A 459 12.20 -23.76 -32.09
CA THR A 459 12.09 -22.54 -32.88
C THR A 459 12.72 -21.36 -32.16
N ARG A 460 13.35 -20.48 -32.95
CA ARG A 460 13.95 -19.23 -32.44
C ARG A 460 12.95 -18.34 -31.71
N ALA A 461 11.67 -18.36 -32.10
CA ALA A 461 10.61 -17.59 -31.47
C ALA A 461 10.25 -18.12 -30.07
N ALA A 462 10.12 -19.44 -29.92
CA ALA A 462 9.85 -20.07 -28.62
C ALA A 462 10.97 -19.83 -27.61
N LYS A 463 12.25 -19.97 -28.04
CA LYS A 463 13.43 -19.64 -27.20
C LYS A 463 13.41 -18.19 -26.73
N LEU A 464 12.97 -17.26 -27.59
CA LEU A 464 12.92 -15.83 -27.27
C LEU A 464 11.76 -15.48 -26.34
N LYS A 465 10.59 -16.12 -26.50
CA LYS A 465 9.47 -16.02 -25.55
C LYS A 465 9.86 -16.60 -24.18
N LYS A 466 10.55 -17.74 -24.14
CA LYS A 466 11.07 -18.33 -22.90
C LYS A 466 12.04 -17.38 -22.19
N ALA A 467 13.04 -16.86 -22.91
CA ALA A 467 13.98 -15.89 -22.34
C ALA A 467 13.28 -14.61 -21.83
N ALA A 468 12.23 -14.16 -22.51
CA ALA A 468 11.41 -13.05 -22.04
C ALA A 468 10.64 -13.38 -20.76
N ARG A 469 10.07 -14.59 -20.63
CA ARG A 469 9.45 -15.08 -19.39
C ARG A 469 10.47 -15.25 -18.27
N ASP A 470 11.65 -15.78 -18.54
CA ASP A 470 12.68 -15.92 -17.50
C ASP A 470 13.18 -14.54 -17.02
N MET A 471 13.14 -13.53 -17.88
CA MET A 471 13.58 -12.17 -17.56
C MET A 471 12.52 -11.36 -16.78
N PHE A 472 11.29 -11.36 -17.29
CA PHE A 472 10.19 -10.54 -16.77
C PHE A 472 9.21 -11.33 -15.91
N GLY A 473 9.08 -12.61 -16.20
CA GLY A 473 8.10 -13.53 -15.64
C GLY A 473 8.55 -14.27 -14.37
N THR A 474 9.81 -14.29 -13.93
CA THR A 474 10.09 -14.83 -12.57
C THR A 474 9.46 -13.96 -11.48
N PRO A 475 9.57 -12.62 -11.51
CA PRO A 475 8.90 -11.77 -10.53
C PRO A 475 7.39 -11.63 -10.73
N LEU A 476 6.91 -11.79 -11.97
CA LEU A 476 5.49 -11.73 -12.33
C LEU A 476 4.80 -13.11 -12.36
N GLY A 477 5.57 -14.19 -12.24
CA GLY A 477 5.20 -15.57 -12.62
C GLY A 477 5.89 -16.66 -11.79
N THR A 478 6.57 -16.30 -10.68
CA THR A 478 6.50 -17.16 -9.46
C THR A 478 5.03 -17.28 -9.00
N ILE A 479 4.11 -16.58 -9.68
CA ILE A 479 2.68 -16.77 -9.65
C ILE A 479 2.15 -18.00 -10.43
N CYS A 480 2.88 -18.62 -11.35
CA CYS A 480 2.32 -19.70 -12.17
C CYS A 480 3.37 -20.68 -12.71
N GLN A 481 4.04 -21.49 -11.87
CA GLN A 481 4.54 -22.82 -12.31
C GLN A 481 4.54 -23.81 -11.13
N ALA A 482 3.80 -24.90 -11.28
CA ALA A 482 4.01 -26.12 -10.50
C ALA A 482 5.33 -26.78 -10.92
N PRO A 483 6.07 -27.46 -10.02
CA PRO A 483 7.14 -28.35 -10.44
C PRO A 483 6.50 -29.54 -11.17
N HIS A 484 6.93 -29.76 -12.41
CA HIS A 484 6.72 -31.04 -13.08
C HIS A 484 7.30 -32.16 -12.22
N GLY A 485 6.56 -33.27 -12.18
CA GLY A 485 6.69 -34.32 -11.18
C GLY A 485 8.08 -34.91 -11.03
N LEU A 486 8.42 -35.23 -9.78
CA LEU A 486 9.29 -36.36 -9.50
C LEU A 486 8.40 -37.58 -9.32
N ALA A 487 8.70 -38.56 -10.17
CA ALA A 487 8.01 -39.82 -10.31
C ALA A 487 7.93 -40.59 -8.99
N THR A 488 6.78 -41.24 -8.83
CA THR A 488 6.62 -42.47 -8.07
C THR A 488 7.73 -43.45 -8.44
N THR A 489 8.53 -43.84 -7.45
CA THR A 489 9.18 -45.17 -7.42
C THR A 489 9.56 -45.52 -5.98
N ALA A 490 9.00 -46.65 -5.55
CA ALA A 490 9.18 -47.40 -4.30
C ALA A 490 8.72 -46.74 -2.99
#